data_AF-A0A2S8S0Q8-F1
#
_entry.id   AF-A0A2S8S0Q8-F1
#
_cell.length_a   1.000
_cell.length_b   1.000
_cell.length_c   1.000
_cell.angle_alpha   90.00
_cell.angle_beta   90.00
_cell.angle_gamma   90.00
#
_symmetry.space_group_name_H-M   'P 1'
#
loop_
_entity.id
_entity.type
_entity.pdbx_description
1 polymer ?
#
loop_
_entity_poly.entity_id
_entity_poly.type
_entity_poly.pdbx_seq_one_letter_code
_entity_poly.pdbx_strand_id
1 'polypeptide(L)'
;MTLPELFRHRDLFVGCLAIGRVPSKRTGERLRAGRYESVLDETDAAAFASLADTLLHGRGDTFSIVTQGYDYPSLARCPALEDDGRCGIHLKGKPVTCEVVPLDPLVPDKLQHLVLAGRNQSALYLGNDCIQEGPHADATLLVADGRIEDATARHALARRRSALEQEKAMWGRAVFESLRKDLFESPAALARIPAGGFLTISIVPALLAVAGASVRCRERCLDYIDSQLALIERRIAQALLRRRLDDRPVTQELRGFANAFQRARTLLATPLASRSEDRAFAASVEAYLSSADAN
;
A
#
# COMPACT_ATOMS: atom_id res chain seq x y z
N MET A 1 -3.49 -0.13 1.28
CA MET A 1 -4.19 -0.70 2.47
C MET A 1 -3.11 -1.36 3.32
N THR A 2 -3.43 -1.88 4.50
CA THR A 2 -2.57 -2.86 5.19
C THR A 2 -3.06 -4.27 4.89
N LEU A 3 -2.25 -5.28 5.16
CA LEU A 3 -2.65 -6.68 5.03
C LEU A 3 -3.89 -7.01 5.89
N PRO A 4 -3.98 -6.61 7.18
CA PRO A 4 -5.20 -6.77 7.99
C PRO A 4 -6.43 -6.08 7.37
N GLU A 5 -6.28 -4.87 6.83
CA GLU A 5 -7.38 -4.17 6.16
C GLU A 5 -7.87 -4.93 4.92
N LEU A 6 -6.96 -5.56 4.16
CA LEU A 6 -7.35 -6.43 3.04
C LEU A 6 -8.07 -7.70 3.52
N PHE A 7 -7.67 -8.28 4.65
CA PHE A 7 -8.38 -9.43 5.23
C PHE A 7 -9.81 -9.08 5.66
N ARG A 8 -9.98 -7.90 6.25
CA ARG A 8 -11.28 -7.34 6.62
C ARG A 8 -12.16 -7.12 5.39
N HIS A 9 -11.60 -6.52 4.34
CA HIS A 9 -12.32 -6.11 3.12
C HIS A 9 -12.10 -7.05 1.94
N ARG A 10 -11.88 -8.34 2.23
CA ARG A 10 -11.46 -9.38 1.27
C ARG A 10 -12.47 -9.65 0.15
N ASP A 11 -13.72 -9.25 0.33
CA ASP A 11 -14.78 -9.38 -0.67
C ASP A 11 -15.00 -8.10 -1.50
N LEU A 12 -14.33 -7.01 -1.15
CA LEU A 12 -14.45 -5.71 -1.83
C LEU A 12 -13.27 -5.44 -2.77
N PHE A 13 -12.06 -5.66 -2.30
CA PHE A 13 -10.81 -5.36 -3.01
C PHE A 13 -10.03 -6.63 -3.34
N VAL A 14 -9.54 -6.72 -4.57
CA VAL A 14 -8.51 -7.72 -4.91
C VAL A 14 -7.17 -7.22 -4.36
N GLY A 15 -6.53 -7.97 -3.46
CA GLY A 15 -5.24 -7.58 -2.89
C GLY A 15 -4.06 -7.90 -3.80
N CYS A 16 -3.15 -6.94 -3.94
CA CYS A 16 -1.87 -7.10 -4.63
C CYS A 16 -0.72 -6.46 -3.85
N LEU A 17 0.51 -6.70 -4.30
CA LEU A 17 1.69 -5.93 -3.88
C LEU A 17 2.04 -4.92 -4.98
N ALA A 18 2.24 -3.68 -4.59
CA ALA A 18 2.85 -2.65 -5.41
C ALA A 18 4.31 -2.47 -4.97
N ILE A 19 5.23 -2.64 -5.93
CA ILE A 19 6.67 -2.51 -5.72
C ILE A 19 7.17 -1.30 -6.50
N GLY A 20 7.65 -0.27 -5.80
CA GLY A 20 8.12 0.98 -6.41
C GLY A 20 9.59 1.28 -6.07
N ARG A 21 10.27 2.01 -6.96
CA ARG A 21 11.61 2.57 -6.69
C ARG A 21 11.47 3.91 -5.99
N VAL A 22 12.20 4.10 -4.91
CA VAL A 22 12.22 5.36 -4.16
C VAL A 22 13.62 5.97 -4.25
N PRO A 23 13.81 7.06 -5.02
CA PRO A 23 15.11 7.72 -5.12
C PRO A 23 15.53 8.32 -3.79
N SER A 24 16.77 8.09 -3.38
CA SER A 24 17.36 8.75 -2.21
C SER A 24 17.47 10.25 -2.43
N LYS A 25 17.14 11.01 -1.39
CA LYS A 25 17.22 12.47 -1.39
C LYS A 25 18.57 12.97 -0.90
N ARG A 26 19.09 14.03 -1.51
CA ARG A 26 20.43 14.57 -1.22
C ARG A 26 20.39 16.03 -0.82
N THR A 27 21.33 16.45 0.03
CA THR A 27 21.56 17.87 0.34
C THR A 27 21.80 18.65 -0.94
N GLY A 28 21.19 19.83 -1.06
CA GLY A 28 21.23 20.67 -2.25
C GLY A 28 20.30 20.23 -3.37
N GLU A 29 19.63 19.07 -3.27
CA GLU A 29 18.59 18.68 -4.21
C GLU A 29 17.44 19.67 -4.15
N ARG A 30 16.89 20.01 -5.32
CA ARG A 30 15.80 20.96 -5.46
C ARG A 30 14.51 20.21 -5.74
N LEU A 31 13.57 20.28 -4.81
CA LEU A 31 12.22 19.74 -4.98
C LEU A 31 11.28 20.84 -5.48
N ARG A 32 10.46 20.51 -6.47
CA ARG A 32 9.52 21.46 -7.10
C ARG A 32 8.12 20.88 -7.21
N ALA A 33 7.13 21.71 -6.93
CA ALA A 33 5.71 21.44 -7.14
C ALA A 33 5.02 22.71 -7.65
N GLY A 34 5.03 22.89 -8.97
CA GLY A 34 4.60 24.13 -9.63
C GLY A 34 5.43 25.32 -9.19
N ARG A 35 4.79 26.32 -8.56
CA ARG A 35 5.46 27.53 -8.06
C ARG A 35 6.25 27.33 -6.76
N TYR A 36 6.03 26.19 -6.09
CA TYR A 36 6.70 25.90 -4.83
C TYR A 36 8.02 25.19 -5.08
N GLU A 37 9.05 25.64 -4.37
CA GLU A 37 10.38 25.07 -4.42
C GLU A 37 10.98 25.00 -3.02
N SER A 38 11.66 23.90 -2.72
CA SER A 38 12.54 23.78 -1.55
C SER A 38 13.87 23.19 -1.98
N VAL A 39 14.97 23.81 -1.54
CA VAL A 39 16.31 23.22 -1.63
C VAL A 39 16.55 22.47 -0.33
N LEU A 40 16.87 21.18 -0.42
CA LEU A 40 17.04 20.33 0.75
C LEU A 40 18.32 20.70 1.50
N ASP A 41 18.17 21.03 2.78
CA ASP A 41 19.31 21.12 3.69
C ASP A 41 19.72 19.73 4.22
N GLU A 42 20.75 19.67 5.05
CA GLU A 42 21.23 18.42 5.66
C GLU A 42 20.17 17.76 6.54
N THR A 43 19.35 18.56 7.23
CA THR A 43 18.29 18.06 8.11
C THR A 43 17.18 17.43 7.28
N ASP A 44 16.81 18.04 6.16
CA ASP A 44 15.80 17.51 5.25
C ASP A 44 16.26 16.19 4.61
N ALA A 45 17.52 16.13 4.13
CA ALA A 45 18.09 14.91 3.58
C ALA A 45 18.17 13.78 4.62
N ALA A 46 18.58 14.09 5.85
CA ALA A 46 18.60 13.13 6.96
C ALA A 46 17.19 12.65 7.33
N ALA A 47 16.18 13.52 7.30
CA ALA A 47 14.80 13.15 7.57
C ALA A 47 14.23 12.18 6.51
N PHE A 48 14.52 12.41 5.22
CA PHE A 48 14.18 11.45 4.17
C PHE A 48 14.88 10.11 4.35
N ALA A 49 16.18 10.12 4.67
CA ALA A 49 16.95 8.90 4.92
C ALA A 49 16.38 8.11 6.11
N SER A 50 16.06 8.79 7.21
CA SER A 50 15.42 8.17 8.37
C SER A 50 14.07 7.54 8.02
N LEU A 51 13.21 8.23 7.26
CA LEU A 51 11.95 7.65 6.79
C LEU A 51 12.17 6.43 5.89
N ALA A 52 13.16 6.48 4.99
CA ALA A 52 13.49 5.35 4.13
C ALA A 52 13.99 4.14 4.94
N ASP A 53 14.87 4.35 5.90
CA ASP A 53 15.43 3.31 6.75
C ASP A 53 14.36 2.65 7.63
N THR A 54 13.40 3.43 8.13
CA THR A 54 12.28 2.91 8.92
C THR A 54 11.26 2.21 8.03
N LEU A 55 10.82 2.82 6.93
CA LEU A 55 9.60 2.41 6.22
C LEU A 55 9.85 1.57 4.95
N LEU A 56 11.05 1.61 4.36
CA LEU A 56 11.34 1.05 3.04
C LEU A 56 12.38 -0.08 3.09
N HIS A 57 12.69 -0.68 1.95
CA HIS A 57 13.64 -1.78 1.82
C HIS A 57 14.87 -1.34 1.03
N GLY A 58 16.09 -1.53 1.57
CA GLY A 58 17.32 -1.05 0.96
C GLY A 58 18.32 -2.16 0.62
N ARG A 59 18.96 -2.05 -0.55
CA ARG A 59 20.17 -2.80 -0.95
C ARG A 59 20.85 -2.11 -2.14
N GLY A 60 21.60 -1.05 -1.88
CA GLY A 60 22.13 -0.13 -2.91
C GLY A 60 21.08 0.88 -3.37
N ASP A 61 19.95 0.39 -3.87
CA ASP A 61 18.73 1.16 -4.15
C ASP A 61 17.70 1.02 -3.00
N THR A 62 16.71 1.92 -2.95
CA THR A 62 15.60 1.89 -2.00
C THR A 62 14.26 1.56 -2.68
N PHE A 63 13.48 0.68 -2.06
CA PHE A 63 12.23 0.14 -2.61
C PHE A 63 11.08 0.25 -1.63
N SER A 64 9.91 0.65 -2.15
CA SER A 64 8.64 0.52 -1.46
C SER A 64 8.00 -0.81 -1.84
N ILE A 65 7.57 -1.59 -0.85
CA ILE A 65 6.74 -2.79 -1.05
C ILE A 65 5.52 -2.62 -0.17
N VAL A 66 4.35 -2.43 -0.77
CA VAL A 66 3.12 -2.14 -0.03
C VAL A 66 1.95 -2.96 -0.56
N THR A 67 0.99 -3.25 0.32
CA THR A 67 -0.26 -3.88 -0.09
C THR A 67 -1.24 -2.85 -0.66
N GLN A 68 -1.93 -3.21 -1.74
CA GLN A 68 -2.87 -2.34 -2.45
C GLN A 68 -4.16 -3.10 -2.81
N GLY A 69 -5.29 -2.39 -2.77
CA GLY A 69 -6.54 -2.83 -3.39
C GLY A 69 -6.49 -2.55 -4.89
N TYR A 70 -6.76 -3.57 -5.69
CA TYR A 70 -6.62 -3.58 -7.13
C TYR A 70 -7.99 -3.78 -7.79
N ASP A 71 -8.28 -2.98 -8.82
CA ASP A 71 -9.48 -3.12 -9.65
C ASP A 71 -9.22 -2.56 -11.05
N TYR A 72 -10.18 -2.75 -11.95
CA TYR A 72 -10.15 -2.26 -13.32
C TYR A 72 -10.14 -0.72 -13.38
N PRO A 73 -9.12 -0.07 -13.95
CA PRO A 73 -9.10 1.38 -14.14
C PRO A 73 -10.30 1.91 -14.93
N SER A 74 -10.85 1.10 -15.84
CA SER A 74 -12.01 1.45 -16.65
C SER A 74 -13.30 1.70 -15.86
N LEU A 75 -13.36 1.24 -14.60
CA LEU A 75 -14.47 1.55 -13.70
C LEU A 75 -14.42 2.99 -13.20
N ALA A 76 -13.24 3.63 -13.21
CA ALA A 76 -13.02 5.00 -12.76
C ALA A 76 -13.66 5.33 -11.40
N ARG A 77 -13.77 4.33 -10.51
CA ARG A 77 -14.51 4.41 -9.26
C ARG A 77 -13.90 3.47 -8.23
N CYS A 78 -13.86 3.88 -6.97
CA CYS A 78 -13.45 3.01 -5.87
C CYS A 78 -14.53 1.92 -5.62
N PRO A 79 -14.13 0.64 -5.44
CA PRO A 79 -15.03 -0.47 -5.12
C PRO A 79 -15.91 -0.28 -3.89
N ALA A 80 -15.45 0.52 -2.92
CA ALA A 80 -16.16 0.76 -1.67
C ALA A 80 -17.14 1.94 -1.73
N LEU A 81 -17.33 2.55 -2.90
CA LEU A 81 -18.35 3.57 -3.06
C LEU A 81 -19.73 2.93 -3.22
N GLU A 82 -20.73 3.53 -2.58
CA GLU A 82 -22.16 3.24 -2.73
C GLU A 82 -22.74 4.07 -3.88
N ASP A 83 -23.97 3.76 -4.31
CA ASP A 83 -24.62 4.42 -5.46
C ASP A 83 -24.77 5.94 -5.28
N ASP A 84 -24.84 6.41 -4.03
CA ASP A 84 -24.87 7.85 -3.70
C ASP A 84 -23.48 8.52 -3.72
N GLY A 85 -22.44 7.77 -4.09
CA GLY A 85 -21.05 8.24 -4.16
C GLY A 85 -20.35 8.33 -2.81
N ARG A 86 -21.00 7.94 -1.70
CA ARG A 86 -20.35 7.89 -0.38
C ARG A 86 -19.57 6.59 -0.22
N CYS A 87 -18.54 6.63 0.63
CA CYS A 87 -17.75 5.45 0.95
C CYS A 87 -18.48 4.57 1.98
N GLY A 88 -18.94 3.39 1.58
CA GLY A 88 -19.70 2.45 2.41
C GLY A 88 -18.89 1.89 3.59
N ILE A 89 -17.56 1.92 3.50
CA ILE A 89 -16.65 1.52 4.58
C ILE A 89 -16.11 2.69 5.41
N HIS A 90 -16.61 3.92 5.19
CA HIS A 90 -16.07 5.12 5.85
C HIS A 90 -16.10 5.02 7.38
N LEU A 91 -17.21 4.53 7.95
CA LEU A 91 -17.38 4.33 9.38
C LEU A 91 -17.13 2.88 9.82
N LYS A 92 -16.76 1.99 8.89
CA LYS A 92 -16.62 0.54 9.10
C LYS A 92 -15.21 0.10 8.74
N GLY A 93 -14.22 0.75 9.34
CA GLY A 93 -12.81 0.48 9.09
C GLY A 93 -12.30 1.05 7.78
N LYS A 94 -12.39 2.38 7.64
CA LYS A 94 -11.74 3.12 6.54
C LYS A 94 -10.24 2.78 6.52
N PRO A 95 -9.66 2.44 5.37
CA PRO A 95 -8.24 2.12 5.30
C PRO A 95 -7.37 3.32 5.70
N VAL A 96 -6.31 3.07 6.47
CA VAL A 96 -5.37 4.12 6.93
C VAL A 96 -4.74 4.88 5.77
N THR A 97 -4.57 4.22 4.62
CA THR A 97 -4.08 4.88 3.39
C THR A 97 -5.07 5.91 2.82
N CYS A 98 -6.36 5.77 3.12
CA CYS A 98 -7.41 6.71 2.73
C CYS A 98 -7.65 7.78 3.80
N GLU A 99 -7.16 7.58 5.02
CA GLU A 99 -7.25 8.56 6.12
C GLU A 99 -6.13 9.59 6.06
N VAL A 100 -4.93 9.19 5.63
CA VAL A 100 -3.76 10.06 5.57
C VAL A 100 -3.80 11.08 4.41
N VAL A 101 -4.69 10.92 3.43
CA VAL A 101 -4.79 11.86 2.31
C VAL A 101 -5.24 13.25 2.81
N PRO A 102 -4.68 14.36 2.28
CA PRO A 102 -3.78 14.45 1.15
C PRO A 102 -2.27 14.50 1.51
N LEU A 103 -1.85 13.96 2.65
CA LEU A 103 -0.43 13.88 3.03
C LEU A 103 0.26 12.64 2.42
N ASP A 104 1.60 12.63 2.46
CA ASP A 104 2.43 11.51 2.01
C ASP A 104 3.30 10.96 3.16
N PRO A 105 3.17 9.68 3.55
CA PRO A 105 3.95 9.11 4.65
C PRO A 105 5.47 9.06 4.39
N LEU A 106 5.90 9.11 3.12
CA LEU A 106 7.31 9.05 2.73
C LEU A 106 7.98 10.43 2.62
N VAL A 107 7.24 11.51 2.88
CA VAL A 107 7.78 12.88 2.87
C VAL A 107 7.83 13.43 4.31
N PRO A 108 8.93 14.09 4.73
CA PRO A 108 9.02 14.75 6.04
C PRO A 108 7.92 15.80 6.23
N ASP A 109 7.49 16.00 7.48
CA ASP A 109 6.38 16.90 7.83
C ASP A 109 6.60 18.33 7.32
N LYS A 110 7.84 18.84 7.44
CA LYS A 110 8.29 20.14 6.93
C LYS A 110 8.02 20.34 5.44
N LEU A 111 8.02 19.25 4.67
CA LEU A 111 7.91 19.27 3.21
C LEU A 111 6.52 18.83 2.70
N GLN A 112 5.55 18.61 3.58
CA GLN A 112 4.18 18.24 3.16
C GLN A 112 3.52 19.31 2.30
N HIS A 113 3.89 20.59 2.45
CA HIS A 113 3.40 21.65 1.58
C HIS A 113 3.71 21.40 0.09
N LEU A 114 4.86 20.78 -0.24
CA LEU A 114 5.19 20.39 -1.62
C LEU A 114 4.32 19.24 -2.12
N VAL A 115 3.95 18.31 -1.24
CA VAL A 115 3.02 17.22 -1.55
C VAL A 115 1.65 17.78 -1.90
N LEU A 116 1.14 18.70 -1.07
CA LEU A 116 -0.14 19.36 -1.28
C LEU A 116 -0.15 20.15 -2.59
N ALA A 117 0.90 20.94 -2.85
CA ALA A 117 1.06 21.68 -4.09
C ALA A 117 1.06 20.76 -5.33
N GLY A 118 1.80 19.64 -5.27
CA GLY A 118 1.86 18.68 -6.37
C GLY A 118 0.52 17.98 -6.62
N ARG A 119 -0.22 17.66 -5.56
CA ARG A 119 -1.56 17.03 -5.66
C ARG A 119 -2.62 18.01 -6.15
N ASN A 120 -2.59 19.26 -5.71
CA ASN A 120 -3.46 20.34 -6.22
C ASN A 120 -3.30 20.51 -7.74
N GLN A 121 -2.09 20.39 -8.28
CA GLN A 121 -1.80 20.58 -9.71
C GLN A 121 -2.01 19.31 -10.56
N SER A 122 -2.27 18.17 -9.93
CA SER A 122 -2.40 16.89 -10.64
C SER A 122 -3.84 16.63 -11.04
N ALA A 123 -4.12 16.64 -12.35
CA ALA A 123 -5.42 16.23 -12.88
C ALA A 123 -5.76 14.74 -12.61
N LEU A 124 -4.77 13.94 -12.21
CA LEU A 124 -4.95 12.53 -11.84
C LEU A 124 -5.29 12.36 -10.36
N TYR A 125 -5.16 13.40 -9.54
CA TYR A 125 -5.43 13.34 -8.12
C TYR A 125 -6.90 13.65 -7.84
N LEU A 126 -7.63 12.65 -7.34
CA LEU A 126 -9.03 12.83 -6.96
C LEU A 126 -9.15 13.83 -5.80
N GLY A 127 -9.90 14.91 -6.00
CA GLY A 127 -10.11 15.95 -5.00
C GLY A 127 -8.99 17.00 -4.94
N ASN A 128 -8.24 17.18 -6.02
CA ASN A 128 -7.25 18.26 -6.17
C ASN A 128 -7.86 19.65 -5.88
N ASP A 129 -9.10 19.90 -6.31
CA ASP A 129 -9.85 21.14 -6.08
C ASP A 129 -10.14 21.41 -4.59
N CYS A 130 -10.09 20.37 -3.75
CA CYS A 130 -10.26 20.48 -2.30
C CYS A 130 -8.97 20.95 -1.59
N ILE A 131 -7.83 20.97 -2.28
CA ILE A 131 -6.55 21.43 -1.72
C ILE A 131 -6.43 22.91 -2.08
N GLN A 132 -6.74 23.78 -1.12
CA GLN A 132 -6.72 25.24 -1.31
C GLN A 132 -5.68 25.90 -0.40
N GLU A 133 -5.17 27.03 -0.85
CA GLU A 133 -4.18 27.80 -0.11
C GLU A 133 -4.84 28.92 0.69
N GLY A 134 -4.28 29.19 1.87
CA GLY A 134 -4.75 30.24 2.76
C GLY A 134 -5.79 29.73 3.76
N PRO A 135 -6.09 30.55 4.78
CA PRO A 135 -7.10 30.22 5.77
C PRO A 135 -8.51 30.37 5.17
N HIS A 136 -9.41 29.46 5.53
CA HIS A 136 -10.83 29.53 5.21
C HIS A 136 -11.64 29.42 6.50
N ALA A 137 -12.71 30.21 6.62
CA ALA A 137 -13.52 30.25 7.85
C ALA A 137 -14.14 28.88 8.20
N ASP A 138 -14.43 28.07 7.18
CA ASP A 138 -15.13 26.79 7.33
C ASP A 138 -14.18 25.57 7.30
N ALA A 139 -12.85 25.78 7.38
CA ALA A 139 -11.88 24.69 7.28
C ALA A 139 -10.70 24.82 8.27
N THR A 140 -10.27 23.69 8.83
CA THR A 140 -9.06 23.63 9.64
C THR A 140 -7.83 23.72 8.74
N LEU A 141 -6.86 24.56 9.13
CA LEU A 141 -5.60 24.69 8.43
C LEU A 141 -4.80 23.39 8.51
N LEU A 142 -4.44 22.81 7.36
CA LEU A 142 -3.76 21.51 7.31
C LEU A 142 -2.25 21.63 7.54
N VAL A 143 -1.57 22.54 6.84
CA VAL A 143 -0.12 22.76 6.94
C VAL A 143 0.18 24.27 6.98
N ALA A 144 1.06 24.68 7.91
CA ALA A 144 1.60 26.03 7.98
C ALA A 144 3.05 25.99 8.48
N ASP A 145 3.91 26.86 7.96
CA ASP A 145 5.30 27.03 8.41
C ASP A 145 6.10 25.71 8.55
N GLY A 146 5.88 24.77 7.63
CA GLY A 146 6.53 23.45 7.68
C GLY A 146 6.02 22.53 8.80
N ARG A 147 4.79 22.72 9.28
CA ARG A 147 4.16 21.87 10.28
C ARG A 147 2.76 21.45 9.83
N ILE A 148 2.34 20.27 10.23
CA ILE A 148 0.97 19.81 10.06
C ILE A 148 0.15 20.34 11.23
N GLU A 149 -0.66 21.36 11.02
CA GLU A 149 -1.40 22.06 12.07
C GLU A 149 -2.66 21.29 12.50
N ASP A 150 -3.33 20.60 11.56
CA ASP A 150 -4.47 19.73 11.89
C ASP A 150 -4.02 18.49 12.69
N ALA A 151 -4.51 18.36 13.93
CA ALA A 151 -4.16 17.27 14.83
C ALA A 151 -4.62 15.89 14.33
N THR A 152 -5.77 15.83 13.66
CA THR A 152 -6.33 14.59 13.10
C THR A 152 -5.47 14.10 11.93
N ALA A 153 -5.07 15.00 11.03
CA ALA A 153 -4.19 14.71 9.91
C ALA A 153 -2.79 14.28 10.39
N ARG A 154 -2.25 14.95 11.41
CA ARG A 154 -0.98 14.57 12.04
C ARG A 154 -1.05 13.16 12.62
N HIS A 155 -2.13 12.84 13.33
CA HIS A 155 -2.34 11.49 13.87
C HIS A 155 -2.52 10.45 12.75
N ALA A 156 -3.29 10.76 11.69
CA ALA A 156 -3.45 9.87 10.54
C ALA A 156 -2.12 9.57 9.83
N LEU A 157 -1.26 10.59 9.67
CA LEU A 157 0.08 10.42 9.12
C LEU A 157 0.97 9.52 9.99
N ALA A 158 0.98 9.76 11.31
CA ALA A 158 1.71 8.93 12.26
C ALA A 158 1.23 7.47 12.23
N ARG A 159 -0.09 7.24 12.24
CA ARG A 159 -0.69 5.91 12.10
C ARG A 159 -0.29 5.24 10.79
N ARG A 160 -0.27 5.98 9.67
CA ARG A 160 0.14 5.40 8.39
C ARG A 160 1.61 5.00 8.39
N ARG A 161 2.51 5.82 8.94
CA ARG A 161 3.94 5.49 9.05
C ARG A 161 4.15 4.28 9.96
N SER A 162 3.49 4.23 11.11
CA SER A 162 3.52 3.06 12.00
C SER A 162 3.00 1.79 11.31
N ALA A 163 1.93 1.89 10.53
CA ALA A 163 1.41 0.76 9.75
C ALA A 163 2.41 0.26 8.70
N LEU A 164 3.14 1.16 8.02
CA LEU A 164 4.18 0.79 7.05
C LEU A 164 5.37 0.10 7.73
N GLU A 165 5.83 0.63 8.87
CA GLU A 165 6.87 0.01 9.68
C GLU A 165 6.46 -1.40 10.13
N GLN A 166 5.22 -1.54 10.60
CA GLN A 166 4.66 -2.84 11.00
C GLN A 166 4.56 -3.81 9.82
N GLU A 167 4.05 -3.39 8.66
CA GLU A 167 4.00 -4.23 7.44
C GLU A 167 5.39 -4.73 7.05
N LYS A 168 6.40 -3.84 7.07
CA LYS A 168 7.80 -4.18 6.79
C LYS A 168 8.33 -5.24 7.77
N ALA A 169 8.01 -5.11 9.06
CA ALA A 169 8.43 -6.05 10.10
C ALA A 169 7.71 -7.41 9.99
N MET A 170 6.40 -7.41 9.75
CA MET A 170 5.56 -8.62 9.79
C MET A 170 5.74 -9.51 8.56
N TRP A 171 5.89 -8.91 7.37
CA TRP A 171 5.98 -9.68 6.12
C TRP A 171 6.92 -9.05 5.09
N GLY A 172 7.08 -7.73 5.07
CA GLY A 172 7.81 -7.04 4.00
C GLY A 172 9.28 -7.47 3.90
N ARG A 173 9.97 -7.68 5.02
CA ARG A 173 11.35 -8.18 5.03
C ARG A 173 11.48 -9.58 4.41
N ALA A 174 10.57 -10.49 4.77
CA ALA A 174 10.54 -11.84 4.22
C ALA A 174 10.24 -11.82 2.71
N VAL A 175 9.30 -10.98 2.27
CA VAL A 175 9.01 -10.79 0.84
C VAL A 175 10.21 -10.21 0.10
N PHE A 176 10.83 -9.16 0.63
CA PHE A 176 12.01 -8.54 0.02
C PHE A 176 13.14 -9.56 -0.18
N GLU A 177 13.44 -10.37 0.84
CA GLU A 177 14.47 -11.41 0.72
C GLU A 177 14.07 -12.51 -0.26
N SER A 178 12.80 -12.94 -0.28
CA SER A 178 12.32 -13.98 -1.21
C SER A 178 12.42 -13.55 -2.68
N LEU A 179 12.23 -12.26 -2.97
CA LEU A 179 12.29 -11.69 -4.32
C LEU A 179 13.69 -11.22 -4.71
N ARG A 180 14.67 -11.36 -3.81
CA ARG A 180 15.98 -10.74 -3.97
C ARG A 180 16.67 -11.12 -5.26
N LYS A 181 16.87 -12.42 -5.50
CA LYS A 181 17.57 -12.90 -6.70
C LYS A 181 16.77 -12.66 -7.98
N ASP A 182 15.45 -12.83 -7.89
CA ASP A 182 14.58 -12.83 -9.07
C ASP A 182 14.18 -11.42 -9.54
N LEU A 183 14.21 -10.44 -8.63
CA LEU A 183 13.82 -9.05 -8.91
C LEU A 183 14.93 -8.05 -8.60
N PHE A 184 15.38 -7.97 -7.34
CA PHE A 184 16.21 -6.85 -6.89
C PHE A 184 17.69 -6.94 -7.31
N GLU A 185 18.22 -8.15 -7.51
CA GLU A 185 19.60 -8.39 -7.98
C GLU A 185 19.67 -8.61 -9.50
N SER A 186 18.54 -8.63 -10.20
CA SER A 186 18.46 -8.83 -11.65
C SER A 186 18.21 -7.50 -12.37
N PRO A 187 19.19 -6.92 -13.09
CA PRO A 187 19.00 -5.64 -13.79
C PRO A 187 17.81 -5.66 -14.77
N ALA A 188 17.61 -6.77 -15.47
CA ALA A 188 16.50 -6.95 -16.41
C ALA A 188 15.14 -6.98 -15.70
N ALA A 189 15.05 -7.64 -14.55
CA ALA A 189 13.80 -7.65 -13.78
C ALA A 189 13.54 -6.30 -13.11
N LEU A 190 14.58 -5.65 -12.60
CA LEU A 190 14.51 -4.33 -11.97
C LEU A 190 14.01 -3.25 -12.94
N ALA A 191 14.39 -3.33 -14.22
CA ALA A 191 13.93 -2.44 -15.28
C ALA A 191 12.41 -2.49 -15.50
N ARG A 192 11.72 -3.53 -15.00
CA ARG A 192 10.25 -3.64 -15.06
C ARG A 192 9.54 -2.74 -14.05
N ILE A 193 10.26 -2.18 -13.07
CA ILE A 193 9.69 -1.22 -12.12
C ILE A 193 9.80 0.18 -12.74
N PRO A 194 8.70 0.79 -13.18
CA PRO A 194 8.74 2.09 -13.85
C PRO A 194 9.18 3.20 -12.89
N ALA A 195 9.92 4.19 -13.40
CA ALA A 195 10.26 5.38 -12.63
C ALA A 195 8.98 6.15 -12.27
N GLY A 196 8.77 6.42 -10.98
CA GLY A 196 7.56 7.10 -10.49
C GLY A 196 6.29 6.24 -10.51
N GLY A 197 6.39 4.94 -10.77
CA GLY A 197 5.28 4.01 -10.71
C GLY A 197 5.63 2.75 -9.93
N PHE A 198 4.86 1.69 -10.16
CA PHE A 198 4.98 0.44 -9.43
C PHE A 198 4.85 -0.77 -10.36
N LEU A 199 5.60 -1.82 -10.04
CA LEU A 199 5.35 -3.16 -10.51
C LEU A 199 4.30 -3.80 -9.61
N THR A 200 3.19 -4.23 -10.20
CA THR A 200 2.11 -4.93 -9.49
C THR A 200 2.34 -6.44 -9.58
N ILE A 201 2.33 -7.14 -8.44
CA ILE A 201 2.36 -8.60 -8.37
C ILE A 201 1.28 -9.14 -7.42
N SER A 202 0.99 -10.44 -7.49
CA SER A 202 0.07 -11.10 -6.57
C SER A 202 0.52 -10.91 -5.11
N ILE A 203 -0.44 -10.79 -4.18
CA ILE A 203 -0.18 -10.68 -2.74
C ILE A 203 0.34 -11.98 -2.08
N VAL A 204 0.35 -13.09 -2.82
CA VAL A 204 0.77 -14.41 -2.31
C VAL A 204 2.10 -14.42 -1.53
N PRO A 205 3.18 -13.72 -1.93
CA PRO A 205 4.41 -13.70 -1.13
C PRO A 205 4.20 -13.20 0.31
N ALA A 206 3.36 -12.18 0.49
CA ALA A 206 3.03 -11.67 1.83
C ALA A 206 2.18 -12.68 2.62
N LEU A 207 1.24 -13.37 1.96
CA LEU A 207 0.45 -14.43 2.59
C LEU A 207 1.33 -15.59 3.05
N LEU A 208 2.27 -16.04 2.22
CA LEU A 208 3.18 -17.12 2.58
C LEU A 208 4.10 -16.73 3.74
N ALA A 209 4.53 -15.46 3.81
CA ALA A 209 5.34 -14.96 4.91
C ALA A 209 4.62 -15.04 6.27
N VAL A 210 3.32 -14.70 6.31
CA VAL A 210 2.54 -14.72 7.56
C VAL A 210 1.90 -16.08 7.87
N ALA A 211 1.55 -16.86 6.85
CA ALA A 211 0.92 -18.17 7.01
C ALA A 211 1.83 -19.19 7.72
N GLY A 212 3.15 -19.02 7.61
CA GLY A 212 4.12 -19.86 8.30
C GLY A 212 4.12 -19.67 9.82
N ALA A 213 3.66 -18.54 10.35
CA ALA A 213 3.85 -18.16 11.75
C ALA A 213 3.00 -18.97 12.75
N SER A 214 1.81 -19.44 12.34
CA SER A 214 0.97 -20.29 13.19
C SER A 214 -0.13 -20.99 12.38
N VAL A 215 -0.74 -22.01 12.99
CA VAL A 215 -1.90 -22.71 12.40
C VAL A 215 -3.04 -21.72 12.12
N ARG A 216 -3.31 -20.80 13.05
CA ARG A 216 -4.36 -19.78 12.91
C ARG A 216 -4.06 -18.81 11.78
N CYS A 217 -2.82 -18.34 11.66
CA CYS A 217 -2.41 -17.47 10.54
C CYS A 217 -2.59 -18.18 9.19
N ARG A 218 -2.24 -19.46 9.11
CA ARG A 218 -2.42 -20.28 7.91
C ARG A 218 -3.91 -20.43 7.53
N GLU A 219 -4.77 -20.76 8.49
CA GLU A 219 -6.23 -20.87 8.26
C GLU A 219 -6.80 -19.56 7.72
N ARG A 220 -6.46 -18.42 8.33
CA ARG A 220 -6.91 -17.10 7.84
C ARG A 220 -6.40 -16.79 6.43
N CYS A 221 -5.18 -17.21 6.08
CA CYS A 221 -4.66 -17.06 4.73
C CYS A 221 -5.44 -17.92 3.72
N LEU A 222 -5.84 -19.14 4.09
CA LEU A 222 -6.68 -19.99 3.25
C LEU A 222 -8.07 -19.36 3.03
N ASP A 223 -8.71 -18.86 4.10
CA ASP A 223 -10.00 -18.16 4.01
C ASP A 223 -9.93 -16.91 3.12
N TYR A 224 -8.85 -16.15 3.26
CA TYR A 224 -8.58 -14.99 2.40
C TYR A 224 -8.40 -15.41 0.93
N ILE A 225 -7.61 -16.46 0.66
CA ILE A 225 -7.40 -17.00 -0.69
C ILE A 225 -8.73 -17.40 -1.33
N ASP A 226 -9.58 -18.12 -0.61
CA ASP A 226 -10.88 -18.58 -1.12
C ASP A 226 -11.79 -17.39 -1.45
N SER A 227 -11.80 -16.35 -0.61
CA SER A 227 -12.55 -15.11 -0.86
C SER A 227 -12.02 -14.36 -2.09
N GLN A 228 -10.69 -14.27 -2.25
CA GLN A 228 -10.05 -13.59 -3.37
C GLN A 228 -10.27 -14.30 -4.70
N LEU A 229 -10.25 -15.65 -4.72
CA LEU A 229 -10.57 -16.43 -5.91
C LEU A 229 -12.00 -16.14 -6.38
N ALA A 230 -12.97 -16.16 -5.45
CA ALA A 230 -14.36 -15.85 -5.75
C ALA A 230 -14.54 -14.39 -6.23
N LEU A 231 -13.85 -13.43 -5.60
CA LEU A 231 -13.90 -12.03 -6.02
C LEU A 231 -13.31 -11.83 -7.43
N ILE A 232 -12.14 -12.41 -7.72
CA ILE A 232 -11.49 -12.31 -9.02
C ILE A 232 -12.39 -12.89 -10.12
N GLU A 233 -13.00 -14.05 -9.87
CA GLU A 233 -13.94 -14.67 -10.82
C GLU A 233 -15.11 -13.72 -11.15
N ARG A 234 -15.76 -13.16 -10.12
CA ARG A 234 -16.84 -12.18 -10.31
C ARG A 234 -16.39 -10.95 -11.11
N ARG A 235 -15.22 -10.40 -10.79
CA ARG A 235 -14.68 -9.19 -11.43
C ARG A 235 -14.35 -9.45 -12.91
N ILE A 236 -13.75 -10.59 -13.23
CA ILE A 236 -13.47 -11.00 -14.61
C ILE A 236 -14.78 -11.20 -15.37
N ALA A 237 -15.77 -11.88 -14.80
CA ALA A 237 -17.07 -12.06 -15.45
C ALA A 237 -17.73 -10.72 -15.80
N GLN A 238 -17.70 -9.76 -14.86
CA GLN A 238 -18.19 -8.40 -15.10
C GLN A 238 -17.39 -7.67 -16.20
N ALA A 239 -16.07 -7.80 -16.23
CA ALA A 239 -15.23 -7.20 -17.27
C ALA A 239 -15.55 -7.75 -18.67
N LEU A 240 -15.76 -9.06 -18.78
CA LEU A 240 -16.14 -9.70 -20.04
C LEU A 240 -17.51 -9.22 -20.53
N LEU A 241 -18.46 -8.94 -19.63
CA LEU A 241 -19.75 -8.34 -19.98
C LEU A 241 -19.61 -6.90 -20.49
N ARG A 242 -18.70 -6.10 -19.92
CA ARG A 242 -18.43 -4.72 -20.37
C ARG A 242 -17.78 -4.62 -21.75
N ARG A 243 -17.06 -5.67 -22.18
CA ARG A 243 -16.40 -5.78 -23.50
C ARG A 243 -15.47 -4.60 -23.85
N ARG A 244 -14.81 -4.01 -22.85
CA ARG A 244 -13.80 -2.95 -23.07
C ARG A 244 -12.45 -3.56 -23.42
N LEU A 245 -11.81 -3.05 -24.47
CA LEU A 245 -10.46 -3.50 -24.86
C LEU A 245 -9.42 -3.20 -23.78
N ASP A 246 -9.57 -2.07 -23.10
CA ASP A 246 -8.68 -1.60 -22.04
C ASP A 246 -8.71 -2.50 -20.79
N ASP A 247 -9.73 -3.36 -20.64
CA ASP A 247 -9.83 -4.33 -19.53
C ASP A 247 -8.94 -5.57 -19.76
N ARG A 248 -8.40 -5.77 -20.97
CA ARG A 248 -7.65 -6.99 -21.31
C ARG A 248 -6.38 -7.18 -20.47
N PRO A 249 -5.50 -6.18 -20.29
CA PRO A 249 -4.29 -6.35 -19.47
C PRO A 249 -4.62 -6.71 -18.03
N VAL A 250 -5.56 -5.99 -17.42
CA VAL A 250 -6.02 -6.22 -16.04
C VAL A 250 -6.65 -7.61 -15.90
N THR A 251 -7.45 -8.05 -16.87
CA THR A 251 -8.02 -9.40 -16.87
C THR A 251 -6.94 -10.48 -16.89
N GLN A 252 -5.86 -10.26 -17.65
CA GLN A 252 -4.74 -11.19 -17.72
C GLN A 252 -3.94 -11.22 -16.41
N GLU A 253 -3.73 -10.06 -15.78
CA GLU A 253 -3.12 -9.97 -14.45
C GLU A 253 -3.96 -10.66 -13.37
N LEU A 254 -5.28 -10.43 -13.35
CA LEU A 254 -6.18 -11.07 -12.39
C LEU A 254 -6.19 -12.60 -12.55
N ARG A 255 -6.14 -13.12 -13.78
CA ARG A 255 -5.94 -14.57 -14.02
C ARG A 255 -4.58 -15.04 -13.50
N GLY A 256 -3.54 -14.25 -13.69
CA GLY A 256 -2.22 -14.50 -13.10
C GLY A 256 -2.27 -14.59 -11.57
N PHE A 257 -3.02 -13.69 -10.92
CA PHE A 257 -3.23 -13.69 -9.47
C PHE A 257 -4.02 -14.92 -9.03
N ALA A 258 -5.11 -15.28 -9.72
CA ALA A 258 -5.89 -16.49 -9.42
C ALA A 258 -5.02 -17.76 -9.49
N ASN A 259 -4.16 -17.88 -10.52
CA ASN A 259 -3.22 -18.99 -10.63
C ASN A 259 -2.21 -19.02 -9.48
N ALA A 260 -1.71 -17.85 -9.04
CA ALA A 260 -0.82 -17.75 -7.90
C ALA A 260 -1.52 -18.17 -6.60
N PHE A 261 -2.76 -17.73 -6.39
CA PHE A 261 -3.59 -18.11 -5.25
C PHE A 261 -3.87 -19.61 -5.20
N GLN A 262 -4.20 -20.24 -6.33
CA GLN A 262 -4.39 -21.69 -6.41
C GLN A 262 -3.13 -22.46 -6.01
N ARG A 263 -1.95 -22.05 -6.49
CA ARG A 263 -0.69 -22.66 -6.07
C ARG A 263 -0.42 -22.48 -4.57
N ALA A 264 -0.67 -21.27 -4.05
CA ALA A 264 -0.51 -20.99 -2.62
C ALA A 264 -1.45 -21.86 -1.77
N ARG A 265 -2.71 -22.03 -2.19
CA ARG A 265 -3.69 -22.90 -1.53
C ARG A 265 -3.17 -24.34 -1.41
N THR A 266 -2.64 -24.90 -2.49
CA THR A 266 -2.06 -26.24 -2.49
C THR A 266 -0.85 -26.34 -1.56
N LEU A 267 0.03 -25.34 -1.54
CA LEU A 267 1.18 -25.30 -0.64
C LEU A 267 0.74 -25.25 0.83
N LEU A 268 -0.24 -24.40 1.17
CA LEU A 268 -0.73 -24.21 2.53
C LEU A 268 -1.61 -25.36 3.03
N ALA A 269 -2.21 -26.15 2.13
CA ALA A 269 -2.95 -27.36 2.51
C ALA A 269 -2.06 -28.46 3.08
N THR A 270 -0.75 -28.41 2.81
CA THR A 270 0.21 -29.35 3.41
C THR A 270 0.42 -28.99 4.89
N PRO A 271 0.34 -29.96 5.83
CA PRO A 271 0.61 -29.71 7.23
C PRO A 271 2.00 -29.10 7.44
N LEU A 272 2.09 -28.03 8.24
CA LEU A 272 3.37 -27.50 8.67
C LEU A 272 4.08 -28.58 9.50
N ALA A 273 5.32 -28.92 9.12
CA ALA A 273 6.21 -29.61 10.05
C ALA A 273 6.36 -28.72 11.29
N SER A 274 6.29 -29.30 12.48
CA SER A 274 6.48 -28.58 13.75
C SER A 274 7.83 -27.88 13.75
N ARG A 275 7.87 -26.63 13.30
CA ARG A 275 9.05 -25.79 13.44
C ARG A 275 9.06 -25.31 14.90
N SER A 276 10.23 -25.42 15.53
CA SER A 276 10.53 -24.76 16.79
C SER A 276 10.54 -23.24 16.54
N GLU A 277 9.37 -22.65 16.33
CA GLU A 277 9.22 -21.24 16.01
C GLU A 277 9.17 -20.40 17.28
N ASP A 278 9.73 -19.21 17.16
CA ASP A 278 9.67 -18.15 18.16
C ASP A 278 8.19 -17.83 18.46
N ARG A 279 7.69 -18.37 19.58
CA ARG A 279 6.29 -18.19 20.01
C ARG A 279 5.92 -16.71 20.14
N ALA A 280 6.88 -15.84 20.47
CA ALA A 280 6.62 -14.41 20.60
C ALA A 280 6.36 -13.79 19.21
N PHE A 281 7.16 -14.15 18.20
CA PHE A 281 6.91 -13.72 16.83
C PHE A 281 5.57 -14.25 16.31
N ALA A 282 5.27 -15.54 16.51
CA ALA A 282 3.98 -16.13 16.13
C ALA A 282 2.79 -15.37 16.73
N ALA A 283 2.82 -15.10 18.03
CA ALA A 283 1.79 -14.33 18.72
C ALA A 283 1.67 -12.89 18.17
N SER A 284 2.79 -12.26 17.83
CA SER A 284 2.79 -10.91 17.25
C SER A 284 2.13 -10.86 15.85
N VAL A 285 2.36 -11.87 15.01
CA VAL A 285 1.74 -11.99 13.68
C VAL A 285 0.25 -12.27 13.82
N GLU A 286 -0.16 -13.13 14.76
CA GLU A 286 -1.57 -13.38 15.04
C GLU A 286 -2.30 -12.11 15.51
N ALA A 287 -1.71 -11.36 16.44
CA ALA A 287 -2.25 -10.10 16.92
C ALA A 287 -2.35 -9.06 15.79
N TYR A 288 -1.30 -8.97 14.96
CA TYR A 288 -1.28 -8.12 13.78
C TYR A 288 -2.44 -8.42 12.82
N LEU A 289 -2.62 -9.68 12.41
CA LEU A 289 -3.73 -10.06 11.54
C LEU A 289 -5.09 -9.86 12.23
N SER A 290 -5.19 -10.06 13.54
CA SER A 290 -6.44 -9.90 14.31
C SER A 290 -6.85 -8.45 14.51
N SER A 291 -5.94 -7.48 14.30
CA SER A 291 -6.33 -6.07 14.20
C SER A 291 -7.35 -5.82 13.08
N ALA A 292 -7.44 -6.72 12.09
CA ALA A 292 -8.51 -6.72 11.07
C ALA A 292 -9.91 -6.89 11.66
N ASP A 293 -10.06 -7.45 12.87
CA ASP A 293 -11.36 -7.77 13.45
C ASP A 293 -11.81 -6.71 14.48
N ALA A 294 -10.93 -5.75 14.83
CA ALA A 294 -11.22 -4.68 15.78
C ALA A 294 -11.93 -3.49 15.08
N ASN A 295 -13.10 -3.13 15.61
CA ASN A 295 -13.98 -2.04 15.15
C ASN A 295 -13.27 -0.68 15.05
#